data_AF-A0A1T5M9U8-F1
#
_entry.id   AF-A0A1T5M9U8-F1
#
_cell.length_a   1.000
_cell.length_b   1.000
_cell.length_c   1.000
_cell.angle_alpha   90.00
_cell.angle_beta   90.00
_cell.angle_gamma   90.00
#
_symmetry.space_group_name_H-M   'P 1'
#
loop_
_entity.id
_entity.type
_entity.pdbx_description
1 polymer ?
#
loop_
_entity_poly.entity_id
_entity_poly.type
_entity_poly.pdbx_seq_one_letter_code
_entity_poly.pdbx_strand_id
1 'polypeptide(L)' 'MLTPHEFEKILKSSESFALDFKSSMHAVIDDKDLLNTAKLAKDIISISRIFYPLSKMTFFSITEHNAAR' A
#
# COMPACT_ATOMS: atom_id res chain seq x y z
N MET A 1 0.84 13.98 -11.67
CA MET A 1 1.56 14.15 -10.39
C MET A 1 0.55 14.62 -9.36
N LEU A 2 0.42 13.96 -8.20
CA LEU A 2 -0.54 14.37 -7.17
C LEU A 2 -0.12 15.71 -6.56
N THR A 3 -1.08 16.61 -6.35
CA THR A 3 -0.86 17.82 -5.56
C THR A 3 -0.74 17.46 -4.07
N PRO A 4 -0.05 18.28 -3.26
CA PRO A 4 0.04 18.06 -1.81
C PRO A 4 -1.35 17.92 -1.14
N HIS A 5 -2.33 18.69 -1.60
CA HIS A 5 -3.70 18.65 -1.07
C HIS A 5 -4.43 17.34 -1.42
N GLU A 6 -4.23 16.80 -2.62
CA GLU A 6 -4.77 15.48 -2.99
C GLU A 6 -4.11 14.36 -2.20
N PHE A 7 -2.79 14.46 -1.97
CA PHE A 7 -2.07 13.51 -1.15
C PHE A 7 -2.59 13.51 0.29
N GLU A 8 -2.82 14.68 0.89
CA GLU A 8 -3.41 14.80 2.23
C GLU A 8 -4.81 14.18 2.33
N LYS A 9 -5.65 14.34 1.29
CA LYS A 9 -6.97 13.69 1.23
C LYS A 9 -6.85 12.16 1.21
N ILE A 10 -5.89 11.62 0.47
CA ILE A 10 -5.64 10.18 0.44
C ILE A 10 -5.21 9.68 1.81
N LEU A 11 -4.28 10.36 2.49
CA LEU A 11 -3.82 9.98 3.82
C LEU A 11 -4.90 10.00 4.91
N LYS A 12 -5.95 10.82 4.73
CA LYS A 12 -7.12 10.88 5.63
C LYS A 12 -8.22 9.89 5.26
N SER A 13 -8.09 9.19 4.13
CA SER A 13 -9.08 8.19 3.69
C SER A 13 -8.82 6.87 4.40
N SER A 14 -9.87 6.10 4.67
CA SER A 14 -9.75 4.73 5.19
C SER A 14 -9.27 3.77 4.11
N GLU A 15 -8.65 2.67 4.53
CA GLU A 15 -8.32 1.57 3.63
C GLU A 15 -9.56 1.06 2.88
N SER A 16 -9.35 0.63 1.64
CA SER A 16 -10.38 0.07 0.78
C SER A 16 -9.79 -0.93 -0.21
N PHE A 17 -10.64 -1.54 -1.03
CA PHE A 17 -10.16 -2.41 -2.10
C PHE A 17 -9.18 -1.71 -3.07
N ALA A 18 -9.29 -0.39 -3.23
CA ALA A 18 -8.43 0.40 -4.12
C ALA A 18 -7.32 1.19 -3.40
N LEU A 19 -7.31 1.20 -2.05
CA LEU A 19 -6.35 1.96 -1.24
C LEU A 19 -5.88 1.13 -0.05
N ASP A 20 -4.58 0.85 0.03
CA ASP A 20 -3.99 -0.06 1.01
C ASP A 20 -2.79 0.63 1.69
N PHE A 21 -2.73 0.62 3.02
CA PHE A 21 -1.71 1.24 3.84
C PHE A 21 -0.92 0.14 4.59
N LYS A 22 0.34 -0.02 4.23
CA LYS A 22 1.27 -0.91 4.94
C LYS A 22 2.12 -0.11 5.89
N SER A 23 2.07 -0.44 7.17
CA SER A 23 2.87 0.23 8.23
C SER A 23 4.38 0.00 8.09
N SER A 24 4.81 -1.02 7.33
CA SER A 24 6.22 -1.34 7.12
C SER A 24 6.51 -1.60 5.65
N MET A 25 7.73 -1.25 5.24
CA MET A 25 8.29 -1.62 3.95
C MET A 25 9.02 -2.96 4.08
N HIS A 26 8.86 -3.85 3.10
CA HIS A 26 9.57 -5.12 3.06
C HIS A 26 11.04 -4.88 2.71
N ALA A 27 11.97 -5.19 3.62
CA ALA A 27 13.40 -5.17 3.33
C ALA A 27 13.76 -6.39 2.47
N VAL A 28 14.01 -6.16 1.19
CA VAL A 28 14.32 -7.22 0.20
C VAL A 28 15.82 -7.39 -0.07
N ILE A 29 16.64 -6.44 0.40
CA ILE A 29 18.10 -6.57 0.31
C ILE A 29 18.55 -7.69 1.25
N ASP A 30 19.34 -8.62 0.73
CA ASP A 30 19.88 -9.78 1.47
C ASP A 30 18.81 -10.69 2.13
N ASP A 31 17.59 -10.73 1.58
CA ASP A 31 16.48 -11.57 2.05
C ASP A 31 16.71 -13.05 1.71
N LYS A 32 17.61 -13.71 2.46
CA LYS A 32 18.08 -15.09 2.20
C LYS A 32 16.94 -16.12 2.13
N ASP A 33 15.92 -15.94 2.96
CA ASP A 33 14.77 -16.86 3.04
C ASP A 33 13.63 -16.47 2.08
N LEU A 34 13.82 -15.41 1.29
CA LEU A 34 12.83 -14.87 0.35
C LEU A 34 11.49 -14.49 0.97
N LEU A 35 11.42 -14.35 2.30
CA LEU A 35 10.17 -14.11 3.02
C LEU A 35 9.62 -12.72 2.69
N ASN A 36 10.48 -11.70 2.69
CA ASN A 36 10.09 -10.33 2.40
C ASN A 36 9.86 -10.12 0.91
N THR A 37 10.62 -10.83 0.08
CA THR A 37 10.45 -10.92 -1.37
C THR A 37 9.08 -11.51 -1.71
N ALA A 38 8.68 -12.59 -1.04
CA ALA A 38 7.36 -13.21 -1.22
C ALA A 38 6.22 -12.30 -0.76
N LYS A 39 6.39 -11.57 0.35
CA LYS A 39 5.41 -10.58 0.81
C LYS A 39 5.24 -9.45 -0.21
N LEU A 40 6.35 -8.89 -0.70
CA LEU A 40 6.33 -7.85 -1.73
C LEU A 40 5.68 -8.35 -3.03
N ALA A 41 6.03 -9.54 -3.49
CA ALA A 41 5.43 -10.15 -4.66
C ALA A 41 3.91 -10.34 -4.50
N LYS A 42 3.47 -10.79 -3.32
CA LYS A 42 2.04 -10.90 -2.99
C LYS A 42 1.33 -9.55 -3.05
N ASP A 43 1.93 -8.49 -2.52
CA ASP A 43 1.36 -7.14 -2.56
C ASP A 43 1.24 -6.63 -4.00
N ILE A 44 2.26 -6.83 -4.84
CA ILE A 44 2.24 -6.48 -6.27
C ILE A 44 1.16 -7.27 -7.03
N ILE A 45 1.04 -8.58 -6.79
CA ILE A 45 0.00 -9.41 -7.41
C ILE A 45 -1.40 -8.94 -6.98
N SER A 46 -1.55 -8.47 -5.75
CA SER A 46 -2.84 -7.93 -5.28
C SER A 46 -3.26 -6.66 -6.04
N ILE A 47 -2.29 -5.85 -6.47
CA ILE A 47 -2.52 -4.64 -7.27
C ILE A 47 -2.94 -5.00 -8.70
N SER A 48 -2.29 -6.00 -9.30
CA SER A 48 -2.56 -6.38 -10.70
C SER A 48 -3.88 -7.12 -10.92
N ARG A 49 -4.49 -7.65 -9.86
CA ARG A 49 -5.77 -8.39 -9.92
C ARG A 49 -7.01 -7.49 -9.91
N ILE A 50 -6.85 -6.16 -9.83
CA ILE A 50 -8.00 -5.26 -9.88
C ILE A 50 -8.42 -5.06 -11.34
N PHE A 51 -9.66 -5.45 -11.66
CA PHE A 51 -10.25 -5.26 -12.99
C PHE A 51 -10.55 -3.77 -13.24
N TYR A 52 -10.37 -3.36 -14.50
CA TYR A 52 -10.70 -2.01 -14.98
C TYR A 52 -12.15 -1.63 -14.60
N PRO A 53 -12.42 -0.39 -14.15
CA PRO A 53 -11.58 0.81 -14.23
C PRO A 53 -10.78 1.13 -12.95
N LEU A 54 -10.76 0.24 -11.96
CA LEU A 54 -10.15 0.54 -10.67
C LEU A 54 -8.63 0.33 -10.72
N SER A 55 -7.87 1.33 -10.29
CA SER A 55 -6.43 1.19 -10.02
C SER A 55 -6.24 1.04 -8.51
N LYS A 56 -5.46 0.04 -8.06
CA LYS A 56 -5.06 -0.07 -6.65
C LYS A 56 -3.88 0.85 -6.38
N MET A 57 -3.92 1.57 -5.28
CA MET A 57 -2.75 2.24 -4.70
C MET A 57 -2.39 1.59 -3.38
N THR A 58 -1.12 1.29 -3.20
CA THR A 58 -0.57 0.80 -1.93
C THR A 58 0.53 1.74 -1.47
N PHE A 59 0.42 2.24 -0.24
CA PHE A 59 1.42 3.09 0.40
C PHE A 59 2.15 2.30 1.48
N PHE A 60 3.48 2.33 1.45
CA PHE A 60 4.31 1.69 2.46
C PHE A 60 4.84 2.70 3.47
N SER A 61 5.12 2.24 4.68
CA SER A 61 5.54 3.06 5.82
C SER A 61 4.51 4.12 6.23
N ILE A 62 3.23 3.83 5.97
CA ILE A 62 2.10 4.65 6.40
C ILE A 62 1.18 3.78 7.22
N THR A 63 0.95 4.16 8.47
CA THR A 63 -0.08 3.55 9.31
C THR A 63 -1.39 4.26 9.02
N GLU A 64 -2.47 3.50 8.79
CA GLU A 64 -3.80 4.08 8.66
C GLU A 64 -4.08 4.98 9.86
N HIS A 65 -4.41 6.24 9.59
CA HIS A 65 -4.73 7.22 10.61
C HIS A 65 -6.16 6.95 11.10
N ASN A 66 -6.34 5.92 11.93
CA ASN A 66 -7.60 5.72 12.63
C ASN A 66 -7.77 6.86 13.64
N ALA A 67 -8.45 7.92 13.22
CA ALA A 67 -9.01 8.94 14.10
C ALA A 67 -10.21 8.37 14.86
N ALA A 68 -9.98 7.37 15.74
CA ALA A 68 -10.82 6.98 16.88
C ALA A 68 -10.33 5.66 17.51
N ARG A 69 -9.47 5.77 18.52
CA ARG A 69 -9.65 5.10 19.82
C ARG A 69 -9.24 6.06 20.92
#